data_AF-A0A969FMK6-F1
#
_entry.id   AF-A0A969FMK6-F1
#
_cell.length_a   1.000
_cell.length_b   1.000
_cell.length_c   1.000
_cell.angle_alpha   90.00
_cell.angle_beta   90.00
_cell.angle_gamma   90.00
#
_symmetry.space_group_name_H-M   'P 1'
#
loop_
_entity.id
_entity.type
_entity.pdbx_description
1 polymer ?
#
loop_
_entity_poly.entity_id
_entity_poly.type
_entity_poly.pdbx_seq_one_letter_code
_entity_poly.pdbx_strand_id
1 'polypeptide(L)' 'MRDPNNPSLRQLPRHDPAELIPSRDDTSILDWLKSTGRLIARDEVEAPALPREEDEFILMGEDDDDAFEEPDDSNASGF' A
#
# COMPACT_ATOMS: atom_id res chain seq x y z
N MET A 1 -10.72 28.51 14.71
CA MET A 1 -10.06 29.73 14.16
C MET A 1 -9.60 29.40 12.74
N ARG A 2 -9.90 30.21 11.72
CA ARG A 2 -9.31 30.02 10.37
C ARG A 2 -7.96 30.74 10.31
N ASP A 3 -6.97 30.13 9.67
CA ASP A 3 -5.64 30.72 9.53
C ASP A 3 -5.67 31.88 8.53
N PRO A 4 -5.24 33.11 8.91
CA PRO A 4 -5.27 34.27 8.02
C PRO A 4 -4.32 34.14 6.82
N ASN A 5 -3.29 33.29 6.92
CA ASN A 5 -2.32 33.05 5.85
C ASN A 5 -2.71 31.89 4.92
N ASN A 6 -3.65 31.03 5.33
CA ASN A 6 -4.11 29.92 4.50
C ASN A 6 -5.59 29.64 4.79
N PRO A 7 -6.51 30.16 3.94
CA PRO A 7 -7.95 30.03 4.16
C PRO A 7 -8.45 28.58 4.06
N SER A 8 -7.62 27.63 3.60
CA SER A 8 -7.90 26.20 3.54
C SER A 8 -7.64 25.47 4.86
N LEU A 9 -6.92 26.08 5.81
CA LEU A 9 -6.61 25.45 7.09
C LEU A 9 -7.60 25.87 8.19
N ARG A 10 -7.96 24.89 9.03
CA ARG A 10 -8.81 25.06 10.22
C ARG A 10 -8.03 24.57 11.43
N GLN A 11 -7.96 25.39 12.48
CA GLN A 11 -7.38 24.98 13.76
C GLN A 11 -8.46 24.41 14.67
N LEU A 12 -8.17 23.25 15.28
CA LEU A 12 -9.05 22.52 16.20
C LEU A 12 -8.38 22.40 17.59
N PRO A 13 -9.14 22.48 18.71
CA PRO A 13 -8.60 22.27 20.05
C PRO A 13 -8.09 20.83 20.25
N ARG A 14 -6.92 20.65 20.85
CA ARG A 14 -6.33 19.31 21.07
C ARG A 14 -6.98 18.51 22.21
N HIS A 15 -7.55 19.20 23.19
CA HIS A 15 -8.14 18.57 24.37
C HIS A 15 -9.59 18.12 24.14
N ASP A 16 -10.20 18.61 23.07
CA ASP A 16 -11.56 18.24 22.70
C ASP A 16 -11.52 16.98 21.81
N PRO A 17 -12.52 16.11 21.90
CA PRO A 17 -12.65 14.98 20.99
C PRO A 17 -12.73 15.48 19.55
N ALA A 18 -12.12 14.73 18.63
CA ALA A 18 -12.12 15.06 17.21
C ALA A 18 -13.55 15.14 16.65
N GLU A 19 -13.76 16.04 15.69
CA GLU A 19 -15.04 16.09 14.97
C GLU A 19 -15.27 14.76 14.22
N LEU A 20 -16.46 14.19 14.38
CA LEU A 20 -16.84 12.99 13.64
C LEU A 20 -17.05 13.38 12.18
N ILE A 21 -16.35 12.70 11.28
CA ILE A 21 -16.62 12.83 9.84
C ILE A 21 -17.93 12.09 9.58
N PRO A 22 -18.99 12.78 9.11
CA PRO A 22 -20.23 12.12 8.74
C PRO A 22 -19.91 11.08 7.66
N SER A 23 -20.42 9.86 7.84
CA SER A 23 -20.41 8.86 6.78
C SER A 23 -21.17 9.47 5.61
N ARG A 24 -20.42 9.88 4.58
CA ARG A 24 -21.04 10.20 3.32
C ARG A 24 -21.52 8.88 2.77
N ASP A 25 -22.84 8.73 2.65
CA ASP A 25 -23.42 7.80 1.68
C ASP A 25 -23.11 8.36 0.28
N ASP A 26 -21.83 8.46 -0.04
CA ASP A 26 -21.39 8.84 -1.36
C ASP A 26 -22.00 7.79 -2.28
N THR A 27 -22.81 8.26 -3.23
CA THR A 27 -23.32 7.43 -4.33
C THR A 27 -22.18 6.54 -4.79
N SER A 28 -22.39 5.22 -4.75
CA SER A 28 -21.38 4.23 -5.11
C SER A 28 -20.59 4.73 -6.32
N ILE A 29 -19.25 4.57 -6.33
CA ILE A 29 -18.45 4.98 -7.50
C ILE A 29 -19.02 4.39 -8.79
N LEU A 30 -19.64 3.20 -8.72
CA LEU A 30 -20.35 2.58 -9.81
C LEU A 30 -21.61 3.36 -10.23
N ASP A 31 -22.38 3.87 -9.29
CA ASP A 31 -23.57 4.70 -9.57
C ASP A 31 -23.17 6.07 -10.13
N TRP A 32 -22.08 6.67 -9.64
CA TRP A 32 -21.52 7.88 -10.24
C TRP A 32 -21.05 7.62 -11.68
N LEU A 33 -20.29 6.54 -11.91
CA LEU A 33 -19.82 6.15 -13.25
C LEU A 33 -21.00 5.88 -14.20
N LYS A 34 -22.07 5.22 -13.73
CA LYS A 34 -23.31 5.03 -14.49
C LYS A 34 -24.00 6.35 -14.82
N SER A 35 -24.20 7.21 -13.82
CA SER A 35 -24.91 8.49 -13.98
C SER A 35 -24.19 9.45 -14.93
N THR A 36 -22.85 9.39 -14.98
CA THR A 36 -22.02 10.21 -15.85
C THR A 36 -21.78 9.60 -17.23
N GLY A 37 -22.29 8.39 -17.50
CA GLY A 37 -22.04 7.66 -18.74
C GLY A 37 -20.59 7.23 -18.94
N ARG A 38 -19.79 7.18 -17.86
CA ARG A 38 -18.36 6.84 -17.88
C ARG A 38 -18.09 5.36 -17.60
N LEU A 39 -19.13 4.58 -17.27
CA LEU A 39 -19.01 3.14 -17.10
C LEU A 39 -18.97 2.46 -18.47
N ILE A 40 -17.78 2.08 -18.94
CA ILE A 40 -17.55 1.43 -20.23
C ILE A 40 -17.39 -0.08 -19.97
N ALA A 41 -18.06 -0.93 -20.76
CA ALA A 41 -17.84 -2.36 -20.72
C ALA A 41 -16.41 -2.67 -21.18
N ARG A 42 -15.75 -3.59 -20.49
CA ARG A 42 -14.43 -4.06 -20.93
C ARG A 42 -14.63 -4.85 -22.22
N ASP A 43 -13.90 -4.50 -23.28
CA ASP A 43 -13.81 -5.35 -24.47
C ASP A 43 -13.39 -6.75 -24.03
N GLU A 44 -13.92 -7.79 -24.68
CA GLU A 44 -13.54 -9.18 -24.40
C GLU A 44 -12.02 -9.29 -24.53
N VAL A 45 -11.35 -9.30 -23.38
CA VAL A 45 -9.91 -9.50 -23.32
C VAL A 45 -9.72 -10.94 -23.78
N GLU A 46 -9.16 -11.11 -24.98
CA GLU A 46 -8.48 -12.34 -25.35
C GLU A 46 -7.56 -12.68 -24.17
N ALA A 47 -7.90 -13.73 -23.43
CA ALA A 47 -7.22 -14.08 -22.20
C ALA A 47 -5.72 -14.13 -22.49
N PRO A 48 -4.85 -13.39 -21.76
CA PRO A 48 -3.43 -13.54 -21.96
C PRO A 48 -3.11 -15.01 -21.69
N ALA A 49 -2.57 -15.69 -22.71
CA ALA A 49 -2.03 -17.03 -22.53
C ALA A 49 -1.02 -16.93 -21.38
N LEU A 50 -1.39 -17.49 -20.22
CA LEU A 50 -0.52 -17.51 -19.05
C LEU A 50 0.78 -18.21 -19.48
N PRO A 51 1.93 -17.54 -19.51
CA PRO A 51 3.19 -18.24 -19.73
C PRO A 51 3.40 -19.17 -18.54
N ARG A 52 3.66 -20.42 -18.86
CA ARG A 52 3.88 -21.52 -17.91
C ARG A 52 5.10 -21.19 -17.04
N GLU A 53 4.85 -21.05 -15.74
CA GLU A 53 5.76 -20.60 -14.68
C GLU A 53 6.80 -21.67 -14.25
N GLU A 54 7.46 -22.34 -15.19
CA GLU A 54 8.27 -23.55 -14.85
C GLU A 54 9.80 -23.38 -14.86
N ASP A 55 10.39 -22.25 -15.32
CA ASP A 55 11.84 -22.23 -15.63
C ASP A 55 12.71 -21.17 -14.90
N GLU A 56 12.25 -20.52 -13.82
CA GLU A 56 13.02 -19.43 -13.17
C GLU A 56 13.89 -19.86 -11.97
N PHE A 57 13.80 -21.11 -11.49
CA PHE A 57 14.51 -21.56 -10.27
C PHE A 57 15.87 -22.24 -10.50
N ILE A 58 16.30 -22.48 -11.75
CA ILE A 58 17.47 -23.31 -12.05
C ILE A 58 18.80 -22.51 -11.98
N LEU A 59 18.75 -21.17 -11.94
CA LEU A 59 19.95 -20.33 -12.07
C LEU A 59 20.59 -19.87 -10.73
N MET A 60 19.96 -20.09 -9.58
CA MET A 60 20.47 -19.64 -8.27
C MET A 60 20.75 -20.81 -7.32
N GLY A 61 21.74 -21.65 -7.59
CA GLY A 61 21.98 -22.77 -6.69
C GLY A 61 23.25 -23.60 -6.86
N GLU A 62 24.28 -23.10 -7.54
CA GLU A 62 25.58 -23.77 -7.56
C GLU A 62 26.68 -22.70 -7.61
N ASP A 63 27.58 -22.76 -6.63
CA ASP A 63 28.81 -21.99 -6.43
C ASP A 63 28.70 -20.64 -5.70
N ASP A 64 28.95 -20.68 -4.38
CA ASP A 64 29.90 -19.80 -3.68
C ASP A 64 30.04 -20.28 -2.22
N ASP A 65 30.78 -21.36 -2.11
CA ASP A 65 31.57 -21.79 -0.97
C ASP A 65 32.71 -20.81 -0.71
N ASP A 66 32.57 -19.83 0.18
CA ASP A 66 33.74 -19.16 0.77
C ASP A 66 33.45 -18.50 2.13
N ALA A 67 33.96 -19.19 3.15
CA ALA A 67 34.33 -18.81 4.51
C ALA A 67 34.34 -17.32 4.89
N PHE A 68 33.66 -16.97 6.00
CA PHE A 68 34.27 -16.15 7.07
C PHE A 68 33.74 -16.60 8.44
N GLU A 69 34.66 -17.08 9.28
CA GLU A 69 34.46 -17.49 10.67
C GLU A 69 33.96 -16.31 11.53
N GLU A 70 32.91 -16.55 12.32
CA GLU A 70 32.42 -15.60 13.32
C GLU A 70 33.25 -15.77 14.61
N PRO A 71 34.02 -14.75 15.08
CA PRO A 71 34.65 -14.85 16.39
C PRO A 71 33.58 -14.70 17.48
N ASP A 72 33.39 -15.77 18.23
CA ASP A 72 32.66 -15.84 19.50
C ASP A 72 33.22 -14.80 20.50
N ASP A 73 32.59 -13.63 20.60
CA ASP A 73 32.81 -12.67 21.70
C ASP A 73 31.67 -12.78 22.72
N SER A 74 31.85 -13.78 23.58
CA SER A 74 31.16 -13.95 24.85
C SER A 74 31.31 -12.70 25.75
N ASN A 75 30.23 -11.92 25.92
CA ASN A 75 30.00 -11.22 27.18
C ASN A 75 28.51 -11.20 27.57
N ALA A 76 28.10 -12.31 28.20
CA ALA A 76 26.95 -12.33 29.08
C ALA A 76 27.26 -11.51 30.35
N SER A 77 26.86 -10.25 30.37
CA SER A 77 26.71 -9.48 31.61
C SER A 77 25.22 -9.33 31.89
N GLY A 78 24.68 -10.30 32.63
CA GLY A 78 23.38 -10.21 33.27
C GLY A 78 23.38 -9.16 34.38
N PHE A 79 22.23 -8.52 34.54
CA PHE A 79 21.87 -7.66 35.66
C PHE A 79 21.99 -8.35 37.02
#